data_AF-A0A930DXK0-F1
#
_entry.id   AF-A0A930DXK0-F1
#
_cell.length_a   1.000
_cell.length_b   1.000
_cell.length_c   1.000
_cell.angle_alpha   90.00
_cell.angle_beta   90.00
_cell.angle_gamma   90.00
#
_symmetry.space_group_name_H-M   'P 1'
#
loop_
_entity.id
_entity.type
_entity.pdbx_description
1 polymer ?
#
loop_
_entity_poly.entity_id
_entity_poly.type
_entity_poly.pdbx_seq_one_letter_code
_entity_poly.pdbx_strand_id
1 'polypeptide(L)' 'MTRTFIQTNEFSKNWDILDFDDEDLRLLELSILEHPEKYPIMKGTGGLRKARISLDRKGKSGGARVCFVDFIFVETVY' A
#
# COMPACT_ATOMS: atom_id res chain seq x y z
N MET A 1 11.80 -9.61 -8.42
CA MET A 1 12.34 -8.52 -7.58
C MET A 1 11.85 -8.76 -6.16
N THR A 2 12.73 -8.73 -5.17
CA THR A 2 12.35 -8.85 -3.77
C THR A 2 12.08 -7.46 -3.21
N ARG A 3 10.94 -7.25 -2.54
CA ARG A 3 10.63 -6.04 -1.79
C ARG A 3 10.37 -6.40 -0.32
N THR A 4 10.68 -5.48 0.57
CA THR A 4 10.35 -5.58 2.00
C THR A 4 9.28 -4.54 2.32
N PHE A 5 8.14 -4.99 2.85
CA PHE A 5 7.10 -4.09 3.34
C PHE A 5 7.40 -3.72 4.79
N ILE A 6 7.42 -2.41 5.06
CA ILE A 6 7.63 -1.86 6.40
C ILE A 6 6.36 -1.09 6.77
N GLN A 7 5.71 -1.51 7.84
CA GLN A 7 4.50 -0.88 8.35
C GLN A 7 4.85 0.10 9.47
N THR A 8 4.15 1.23 9.53
CA THR A 8 4.22 2.12 10.70
C THR A 8 3.22 1.65 11.74
N ASN A 9 3.47 1.96 13.01
CA ASN A 9 2.53 1.65 14.09
C ASN A 9 1.12 2.20 13.83
N GLU A 10 1.05 3.38 13.20
CA GLU A 10 -0.23 4.01 12.88
C GLU A 10 -0.96 3.31 11.72
N PHE A 11 -0.22 2.76 10.76
CA PHE A 11 -0.81 1.95 9.71
C PHE A 11 -1.48 0.70 10.28
N SER A 12 -0.75 -0.11 11.07
CA SER A 12 -1.28 -1.36 11.62
C SER A 12 -2.48 -1.12 12.54
N LYS A 13 -2.42 -0.09 13.40
CA LYS A 13 -3.57 0.30 14.24
C LYS A 13 -4.81 0.65 13.42
N ASN A 14 -4.65 1.45 12.35
CA ASN A 14 -5.78 1.83 11.51
C ASN A 14 -6.30 0.65 10.68
N TRP A 15 -5.44 -0.28 10.31
CA TRP A 15 -5.82 -1.54 9.66
C TRP A 15 -6.79 -2.33 10.54
N ASP A 16 -6.43 -2.50 11.81
CA ASP A 16 -7.25 -3.20 12.81
C ASP A 16 -8.58 -2.46 13.08
N ILE A 17 -8.56 -1.12 13.20
CA ILE A 17 -9.76 -0.31 13.43
C ILE A 17 -10.75 -0.42 12.25
N LEU A 18 -10.21 -0.54 11.03
CA LEU A 18 -11.02 -0.75 9.82
C LEU A 18 -11.46 -2.22 9.66
N ASP A 19 -11.07 -3.08 10.60
CA ASP A 19 -11.42 -4.50 10.68
C ASP A 19 -10.98 -5.26 9.40
N PHE A 20 -9.82 -4.89 8.85
CA PHE A 20 -9.18 -5.62 7.76
C PHE A 20 -8.30 -6.73 8.32
N ASP A 21 -8.30 -7.86 7.62
CA ASP A 21 -7.54 -9.05 8.04
C ASP A 21 -6.17 -9.14 7.34
N ASP A 22 -5.41 -10.19 7.66
CA ASP A 22 -4.11 -10.47 7.05
C ASP A 22 -4.22 -10.81 5.56
N GLU A 23 -5.37 -11.34 5.11
CA GLU A 23 -5.60 -11.66 3.69
C GLU A 23 -5.82 -10.38 2.89
N ASP A 24 -6.59 -9.43 3.43
CA ASP A 24 -6.74 -8.09 2.88
C ASP A 24 -5.38 -7.38 2.75
N LEU A 25 -4.52 -7.53 3.77
CA LEU A 25 -3.18 -6.95 3.78
C LEU A 25 -2.31 -7.60 2.69
N ARG A 26 -2.35 -8.93 2.60
CA ARG A 26 -1.61 -9.69 1.59
C ARG A 26 -2.04 -9.30 0.17
N LEU A 27 -3.33 -9.10 -0.08
CA LEU A 27 -3.86 -8.65 -1.37
C LEU A 27 -3.36 -7.25 -1.73
N LEU A 28 -3.32 -6.33 -0.76
CA LEU A 28 -2.74 -5.00 -0.94
C LEU A 28 -1.25 -5.09 -1.28
N GLU A 29 -0.46 -5.85 -0.53
CA GLU A 29 0.98 -5.99 -0.73
C GLU A 29 1.32 -6.61 -2.09
N LEU A 30 0.61 -7.68 -2.50
CA LEU A 30 0.76 -8.29 -3.82
C LEU A 30 0.43 -7.29 -4.94
N SER A 31 -0.66 -6.56 -4.76
CA SER A 31 -1.11 -5.53 -5.70
C SER A 31 -0.09 -4.39 -5.87
N ILE A 32 0.60 -3.99 -4.79
CA ILE A 32 1.71 -3.02 -4.84
C ILE A 32 2.95 -3.65 -5.47
N LEU A 33 3.23 -4.92 -5.19
CA LEU A 33 4.40 -5.62 -5.70
C LEU A 33 4.36 -5.76 -7.23
N GLU A 34 3.19 -6.09 -7.79
CA GLU A 34 3.00 -6.27 -9.23
C GLU A 34 3.09 -4.95 -10.00
N HIS A 35 2.38 -3.91 -9.54
CA HIS A 35 2.20 -2.66 -10.27
C HIS A 35 2.16 -1.44 -9.34
N PRO A 36 3.27 -1.04 -8.71
CA PRO A 36 3.30 0.12 -7.82
C PRO A 36 2.97 1.43 -8.55
N GLU A 37 3.28 1.51 -9.85
CA GLU A 37 3.05 2.66 -10.72
C GLU A 37 1.58 2.98 -10.95
N LYS A 38 0.67 1.99 -10.80
CA LYS A 38 -0.77 2.21 -10.94
C LYS A 38 -1.33 3.16 -9.89
N TYR A 39 -0.62 3.31 -8.77
CA TYR A 39 -0.98 4.21 -7.70
C TYR A 39 -0.25 5.55 -7.88
N PRO A 40 -0.97 6.62 -8.23
CA PRO A 40 -0.34 7.90 -8.56
C PRO A 40 0.38 8.48 -7.35
N ILE A 41 1.53 9.10 -7.61
CA ILE A 41 2.24 9.92 -6.64
C ILE A 41 1.40 11.16 -6.34
N MET A 42 1.21 11.45 -5.06
CA MET A 42 0.63 12.71 -4.61
C MET A 42 1.67 13.82 -4.77
N LYS A 43 1.34 14.86 -5.53
CA LYS A 43 2.26 15.99 -5.75
C LYS A 43 2.56 16.69 -4.43
N GLY A 44 3.81 17.12 -4.25
CA GLY A 44 4.26 17.85 -3.06
C GLY A 44 4.56 16.99 -1.83
N THR A 45 4.48 15.65 -1.91
CA THR A 45 4.70 14.75 -0.77
C THR A 45 6.05 14.01 -0.81
N GLY A 46 6.91 14.32 -1.78
CA GLY A 46 8.21 13.66 -1.93
C GLY A 46 8.14 12.19 -2.36
N GLY A 47 7.05 11.75 -3.02
CA GLY A 47 6.94 10.39 -3.57
C GLY A 47 5.87 9.51 -2.94
N LEU A 48 5.07 10.03 -1.99
CA LEU A 48 3.96 9.29 -1.39
C LEU A 48 2.88 8.96 -2.43
N ARG A 49 2.57 7.68 -2.58
CA ARG A 49 1.52 7.16 -3.46
C ARG A 49 0.23 6.93 -2.69
N LYS A 50 -0.92 7.02 -3.37
CA LYS A 50 -2.24 6.76 -2.79
C LYS A 50 -2.93 5.59 -3.50
N ALA A 51 -3.02 4.46 -2.81
CA ALA A 51 -3.79 3.30 -3.25
C ALA A 51 -5.25 3.42 -2.81
N ARG A 52 -6.17 3.15 -3.73
CA ARG A 52 -7.58 2.90 -3.43
C ARG A 52 -7.77 1.40 -3.47
N ILE A 53 -8.13 0.80 -2.34
CA ILE A 53 -8.46 -0.62 -2.26
C ILE A 53 -9.96 -0.78 -2.06
N SER A 54 -10.54 -1.69 -2.82
CA SER A 54 -11.91 -2.17 -2.64
C SER A 54 -11.77 -3.62 -2.23
N LEU A 55 -12.07 -3.93 -0.97
CA LEU A 55 -11.99 -5.29 -0.47
C LEU A 55 -13.40 -5.87 -0.59
N ASP A 56 -13.55 -6.86 -1.48
CA ASP A 56 -14.85 -7.38 -1.95
C ASP A 56 -15.77 -7.89 -0.82
N ARG A 57 -15.20 -8.16 0.35
CA ARG A 57 -15.90 -8.69 1.52
C ARG A 57 -16.71 -7.65 2.31
N LYS A 58 -16.54 -6.34 2.07
CA LYS A 58 -17.15 -5.27 2.91
C LYS A 58 -18.14 -4.33 2.22
N GLY A 59 -18.63 -4.67 1.01
CA GLY A 59 -19.63 -3.86 0.30
C GLY A 59 -19.13 -2.45 -0.06
N LYS A 60 -20.03 -1.52 -0.42
CA LYS A 60 -19.67 -0.15 -0.87
C LYS A 60 -18.89 0.67 0.16
N SER A 61 -19.00 0.35 1.44
CA SER A 61 -18.29 0.98 2.57
C SER A 61 -16.93 0.32 2.88
N GLY A 62 -16.61 -0.80 2.22
CA GLY A 62 -15.43 -1.62 2.51
C GLY A 62 -14.11 -1.15 1.93
N GLY A 63 -14.10 0.01 1.27
CA GLY A 63 -12.89 0.52 0.61
C GLY A 63 -12.00 1.32 1.55
N ALA A 64 -10.69 1.16 1.41
CA ALA A 64 -9.69 1.94 2.14
C ALA A 64 -8.83 2.80 1.20
N ARG A 65 -8.21 3.84 1.78
CA ARG A 65 -7.17 4.62 1.10
C ARG A 65 -5.86 4.40 1.85
N VAL A 66 -4.92 3.73 1.19
CA VAL A 66 -3.61 3.44 1.75
C VAL A 66 -2.57 4.36 1.14
N CYS A 67 -1.71 4.93 1.98
CA CYS A 67 -0.57 5.70 1.52
C CYS A 67 0.72 4.90 1.73
N PHE A 68 1.59 4.87 0.72
CA PHE A 68 2.87 4.14 0.78
C PHE A 68 3.93 4.84 -0.07
N VAL A 69 5.21 4.52 0.18
CA VAL A 69 6.35 4.97 -0.62
C VAL A 69 7.10 3.73 -1.10
N ASP A 70 7.43 3.67 -2.39
CA ASP A 70 8.29 2.61 -2.96
C ASP A 70 9.71 3.16 -3.08
N PHE A 71 10.58 2.76 -2.17
CA PHE A 71 12.00 3.15 -2.18
C PHE A 71 12.78 2.15 -3.03
N ILE A 72 13.33 2.62 -4.14
CA ILE A 72 14.21 1.82 -5.00
C ILE A 72 15.65 2.11 -4.58
N PHE A 73 16.29 1.13 -3.93
CA PHE A 73 17.71 1.16 -3.65
C PHE A 73 18.44 0.54 -4.85
N VAL A 74 19.12 1.39 -5.63
CA VAL A 74 19.99 0.95 -6.73
C VAL A 74 21.42 1.13 -6.27
N GLU A 75 22.14 0.04 -6.04
CA GLU A 75 23.56 0.10 -5.61
C GLU A 75 24.49 0.50 -6.77
N THR A 76 24.13 0.16 -8.01
CA THR A 76 24.96 0.41 -9.18
C THR A 76 24.13 0.97 -10.34
N VAL A 77 24.54 2.13 -10.85
CA VAL A 77 24.03 2.74 -12.07
C VAL A 77 25.15 2.72 -13.11
N TYR A 78 24.88 2.21 -14.30
CA TYR A 78 25.81 2.19 -15.44
C TYR A 78 25.69 3.46 -16.29
#